data_AF-A0A177CQB2-F1
#
_entry.id   AF-A0A177CQB2-F1
#
_cell.length_a   1.000
_cell.length_b   1.000
_cell.length_c   1.000
_cell.angle_alpha   90.00
_cell.angle_beta   90.00
_cell.angle_gamma   90.00
#
_symmetry.space_group_name_H-M   'P 1'
#
loop_
_entity.id
_entity.type
_entity.pdbx_description
1 polymer ?
#
loop_
_entity_poly.entity_id
_entity_poly.type
_entity_poly.pdbx_seq_one_letter_code
_entity_poly.pdbx_strand_id
1 'polypeptide(L)'
;MSTVELIATTLDTAPDSWRDHLQSIRNVTAFLEFSDTHPDESRRQWQLPLMNVFQRVAYADADSGGVSDIGNWCLKQEVTLLHIYPEDIDLLTLIGQNWLHRAQKSLAKIHLSERSSTSSGGSQYVELSASEEDRQTKRSNAEAECRLYMSDYVEARGVLLPAVEYLKHAVDTARTQDKITGELLSTVSRGAHQLQTLIAHA
;
A
#
# COMPACT_ATOMS: atom_id res chain seq x y z
N MET A 1 2.29 10.70 -28.53
CA MET A 1 1.71 10.12 -27.32
C MET A 1 2.17 8.68 -27.21
N SER A 2 2.88 8.35 -26.13
CA SER A 2 3.29 6.97 -25.86
C SER A 2 2.09 6.12 -25.43
N THR A 3 2.14 4.79 -25.61
CA THR A 3 1.09 3.86 -25.15
C THR A 3 0.76 4.03 -23.67
N VAL A 4 1.77 4.41 -22.87
CA VAL A 4 1.66 4.66 -21.43
C VAL A 4 0.79 5.89 -21.13
N GLU A 5 1.00 6.99 -21.85
CA GLU A 5 0.18 8.20 -21.72
C GLU A 5 -1.28 7.94 -22.11
N LEU A 6 -1.50 7.11 -23.13
CA LEU A 6 -2.85 6.72 -23.53
C LEU A 6 -3.55 5.89 -22.44
N ILE A 7 -2.86 4.94 -21.82
CA ILE A 7 -3.41 4.17 -20.71
C ILE A 7 -3.70 5.11 -19.52
N ALA A 8 -2.78 6.00 -19.17
CA ALA A 8 -2.96 6.96 -18.08
C ALA A 8 -4.22 7.82 -18.27
N THR A 9 -4.34 8.45 -19.44
CA THR A 9 -5.50 9.30 -19.78
C THR A 9 -6.81 8.51 -19.81
N THR A 10 -6.78 7.27 -20.30
CA THR A 10 -7.96 6.40 -20.29
C THR A 10 -8.38 6.10 -18.85
N LEU A 11 -7.45 5.72 -17.98
CA LEU A 11 -7.73 5.46 -16.56
C LEU A 11 -8.23 6.68 -15.81
N ASP A 12 -7.80 7.89 -16.18
CA ASP A 12 -8.30 9.13 -15.57
C ASP A 12 -9.77 9.41 -15.95
N THR A 13 -10.19 8.99 -17.15
CA THR A 13 -11.57 9.16 -17.64
C THR A 13 -12.51 8.01 -17.31
N ALA A 14 -12.00 6.78 -17.30
CA ALA A 14 -12.74 5.54 -17.07
C ALA A 14 -11.90 4.59 -16.20
N PRO A 15 -11.84 4.80 -14.88
CA PRO A 15 -11.02 3.97 -13.99
C PRO A 15 -11.36 2.48 -14.05
N ASP A 16 -12.62 2.14 -14.32
CA ASP A 16 -13.11 0.75 -14.38
C ASP A 16 -12.62 -0.03 -15.61
N SER A 17 -12.09 0.64 -16.63
CA SER A 17 -11.56 -0.01 -17.85
C SER A 17 -10.14 -0.57 -17.66
N TRP A 18 -9.59 -0.56 -16.45
CA TRP A 18 -8.23 -1.03 -16.17
C TRP A 18 -7.97 -2.45 -16.65
N ARG A 19 -8.99 -3.32 -16.66
CA ARG A 19 -8.91 -4.71 -17.12
C ARG A 19 -8.54 -4.82 -18.60
N ASP A 20 -8.94 -3.85 -19.41
CA ASP A 20 -8.70 -3.84 -20.86
C ASP A 20 -7.21 -3.64 -21.17
N HIS A 21 -6.44 -3.08 -20.23
CA HIS A 21 -5.02 -2.79 -20.40
C HIS A 21 -4.11 -3.95 -19.96
N LEU A 22 -4.65 -4.97 -19.27
CA LEU A 22 -3.83 -6.04 -18.67
C LEU A 22 -3.00 -6.81 -19.69
N GLN A 23 -3.58 -7.15 -20.83
CA GLN A 23 -2.85 -7.91 -21.85
C GLN A 23 -1.70 -7.10 -22.45
N SER A 24 -1.94 -5.82 -22.73
CA SER A 24 -0.92 -4.91 -23.24
C SER A 24 0.22 -4.74 -22.24
N ILE A 25 -0.09 -4.57 -20.96
CA ILE A 25 0.92 -4.46 -19.91
C ILE A 25 1.72 -5.74 -19.78
N ARG A 26 1.07 -6.91 -19.73
CA ARG A 26 1.75 -8.21 -19.66
C ARG A 26 2.71 -8.43 -20.82
N ASN A 27 2.32 -8.03 -22.02
CA ASN A 27 3.21 -8.10 -23.18
C ASN A 27 4.43 -7.21 -22.98
N VAL A 28 4.29 -6.01 -22.44
CA VAL A 28 5.43 -5.14 -22.13
C VAL A 28 6.31 -5.75 -21.04
N THR A 29 5.74 -6.19 -19.91
CA THR A 29 6.51 -6.75 -18.78
C THR A 29 7.23 -8.05 -19.13
N ALA A 30 6.78 -8.78 -20.15
CA ALA A 30 7.44 -10.00 -20.63
C ALA A 30 8.77 -9.73 -21.33
N PHE A 31 8.95 -8.54 -21.91
CA PHE A 31 10.16 -8.18 -22.69
C PHE A 31 10.96 -7.04 -22.08
N LEU A 32 10.33 -6.21 -21.25
CA LEU A 32 10.96 -5.07 -20.62
C LEU A 32 11.53 -5.48 -19.25
N GLU A 33 12.81 -5.20 -19.06
CA GLU A 33 13.49 -5.28 -17.78
C GLU A 33 14.47 -4.11 -17.69
N PHE A 34 14.45 -3.39 -16.58
CA PHE A 34 15.43 -2.36 -16.29
C PHE A 34 16.68 -3.06 -15.76
N SER A 35 17.76 -2.98 -16.53
CA SER A 35 19.05 -3.60 -16.18
C SER A 35 20.21 -2.60 -16.29
N ASP A 36 19.88 -1.32 -16.37
CA ASP A 36 20.88 -0.26 -16.41
C ASP A 36 21.68 -0.20 -15.10
N THR A 37 22.93 0.22 -15.21
CA THR A 37 23.84 0.34 -14.06
C THR A 37 24.24 1.79 -13.78
N HIS A 38 23.86 2.72 -14.65
CA HIS A 38 24.29 4.12 -14.59
C HIS A 38 23.07 5.05 -14.67
N PRO A 39 23.04 6.14 -13.87
CA PRO A 39 21.96 7.12 -13.92
C PRO A 39 21.87 7.79 -15.29
N ASP A 40 20.65 7.90 -15.83
CA ASP A 40 20.37 8.65 -17.05
C ASP A 40 18.99 9.33 -16.90
N GLU A 41 19.02 10.65 -16.90
CA GLU A 41 17.84 11.50 -16.73
C GLU A 41 16.76 11.23 -17.79
N SER A 42 17.15 11.02 -19.05
CA SER A 42 16.21 10.83 -20.15
C SER A 42 15.49 9.48 -20.00
N ARG A 43 16.20 8.44 -19.56
CA ARG A 43 15.61 7.14 -19.26
C ARG A 43 14.68 7.23 -18.06
N ARG A 44 15.12 7.89 -16.99
CA ARG A 44 14.33 8.09 -15.78
C ARG A 44 12.98 8.73 -16.09
N GLN A 45 12.96 9.77 -16.92
CA GLN A 45 11.74 10.49 -17.32
C GLN A 45 10.71 9.60 -18.02
N TRP A 46 11.12 8.50 -18.65
CA TRP A 46 10.21 7.52 -19.24
C TRP A 46 9.89 6.35 -18.30
N GLN A 47 10.86 5.90 -17.50
CA GLN A 47 10.73 4.76 -16.58
C GLN A 47 9.73 5.05 -15.46
N LEU A 48 9.77 6.22 -14.83
CA LEU A 48 8.90 6.54 -13.69
C LEU A 48 7.41 6.62 -14.06
N PRO A 49 6.99 7.32 -15.14
CA PRO A 49 5.59 7.32 -15.56
C PRO A 49 5.09 5.93 -15.94
N LEU A 50 5.94 5.11 -16.58
CA LEU A 50 5.61 3.71 -16.89
C LEU A 50 5.32 2.91 -15.62
N MET A 51 6.18 3.01 -14.60
CA MET A 51 5.98 2.32 -13.32
C MET A 51 4.69 2.79 -12.65
N ASN A 52 4.45 4.10 -12.61
CA ASN A 52 3.22 4.66 -12.03
C ASN A 52 1.97 4.08 -12.69
N VAL A 53 1.89 4.08 -14.02
CA VAL A 53 0.72 3.55 -14.75
C VAL A 53 0.54 2.05 -14.52
N PHE A 54 1.63 1.27 -14.56
CA PHE A 54 1.54 -0.17 -14.37
C PHE A 54 1.10 -0.52 -12.95
N GLN A 55 1.62 0.20 -11.94
CA GLN A 55 1.21 0.07 -10.55
C GLN A 55 -0.28 0.45 -10.36
N ARG A 56 -0.73 1.55 -10.97
CA ARG A 56 -2.15 1.97 -10.94
C ARG A 56 -3.06 0.87 -11.49
N VAL A 57 -2.70 0.24 -12.61
CA VAL A 57 -3.48 -0.87 -13.17
C VAL A 57 -3.39 -2.13 -12.30
N ALA A 58 -2.20 -2.46 -11.79
CA ALA A 58 -2.00 -3.63 -10.95
C ALA A 58 -2.85 -3.58 -9.67
N TYR A 59 -3.04 -2.39 -9.11
CA TYR A 59 -3.76 -2.20 -7.85
C TYR A 59 -5.07 -1.41 -7.98
N ALA A 60 -5.66 -1.39 -9.18
CA ALA A 60 -6.98 -0.80 -9.40
C ALA A 60 -8.08 -1.46 -8.53
N ASP A 61 -7.90 -2.73 -8.15
CA ASP A 61 -8.73 -3.49 -7.22
C ASP A 61 -7.86 -4.06 -6.08
N ALA A 62 -7.21 -3.17 -5.33
CA ALA A 62 -6.27 -3.53 -4.26
C ALA A 62 -6.93 -4.33 -3.13
N ASP A 63 -8.21 -4.06 -2.83
CA ASP A 63 -8.97 -4.74 -1.78
C ASP A 63 -9.16 -6.23 -2.09
N SER A 64 -9.29 -6.59 -3.38
CA SER A 64 -9.34 -7.98 -3.84
C SER A 64 -7.95 -8.62 -3.97
N GLY A 65 -6.88 -7.85 -3.80
CA GLY A 65 -5.48 -8.27 -3.91
C GLY A 65 -4.76 -7.84 -5.19
N GLY A 66 -5.42 -7.12 -6.08
CA GLY A 66 -4.85 -6.64 -7.35
C GLY A 66 -4.38 -7.76 -8.29
N VAL A 67 -3.58 -7.37 -9.28
CA VAL A 67 -2.98 -8.24 -10.29
C VAL A 67 -1.53 -8.53 -9.90
N SER A 68 -1.34 -9.68 -9.25
CA SER A 68 -0.10 -10.00 -8.55
C SER A 68 1.13 -10.10 -9.46
N ASP A 69 1.00 -10.62 -10.69
CA ASP A 69 2.11 -10.73 -11.63
C ASP A 69 2.66 -9.35 -12.01
N ILE A 70 1.79 -8.40 -12.35
CA ILE A 70 2.18 -7.03 -12.69
C ILE A 70 2.71 -6.29 -11.46
N GLY A 71 2.03 -6.41 -10.31
CA GLY A 71 2.47 -5.75 -9.07
C GLY A 71 3.83 -6.24 -8.56
N ASN A 72 4.13 -7.53 -8.71
CA ASN A 72 5.45 -8.11 -8.41
C ASN A 72 6.53 -7.63 -9.39
N TRP A 73 6.19 -7.54 -10.67
CA TRP A 73 7.12 -6.98 -11.65
C TRP A 73 7.42 -5.51 -11.34
N CYS A 74 6.41 -4.68 -11.04
CA CYS A 74 6.61 -3.26 -10.71
C CYS A 74 7.56 -3.10 -9.51
N LEU A 75 7.28 -3.81 -8.41
CA LEU A 75 8.13 -3.75 -7.22
C LEU A 75 9.58 -4.17 -7.51
N LYS A 76 9.78 -5.24 -8.29
CA LYS A 76 11.12 -5.67 -8.70
C LYS A 76 11.85 -4.57 -9.46
N GLN A 77 11.19 -4.00 -10.47
CA GLN A 77 11.78 -2.95 -11.30
C GLN A 77 12.06 -1.67 -10.52
N GLU A 78 11.14 -1.26 -9.65
CA GLU A 78 11.30 -0.06 -8.82
C GLU A 78 12.48 -0.19 -7.84
N VAL A 79 12.65 -1.34 -7.19
CA VAL A 79 13.81 -1.59 -6.32
C VAL A 79 15.12 -1.62 -7.13
N THR A 80 15.10 -2.16 -8.35
CA THR A 80 16.26 -2.07 -9.25
C THR A 80 16.58 -0.62 -9.61
N LEU A 81 15.58 0.19 -9.95
CA LEU A 81 15.77 1.61 -10.22
C LEU A 81 16.27 2.37 -9.00
N LEU A 82 15.89 1.96 -7.78
CA LEU A 82 16.31 2.64 -6.55
C LEU A 82 17.82 2.51 -6.32
N HIS A 83 18.43 1.42 -6.78
CA HIS A 83 19.89 1.29 -6.74
C HIS A 83 20.60 2.26 -7.69
N ILE A 84 19.91 2.72 -8.73
CA ILE A 84 20.43 3.70 -9.71
C ILE A 84 20.12 5.14 -9.24
N TYR A 85 18.93 5.36 -8.67
CA TYR A 85 18.42 6.65 -8.23
C TYR A 85 18.00 6.61 -6.74
N PRO A 86 18.96 6.51 -5.79
CA PRO A 86 18.66 6.24 -4.39
C PRO A 86 17.89 7.34 -3.66
N GLU A 87 18.06 8.59 -4.10
CA GLU A 87 17.45 9.78 -3.50
C GLU A 87 16.30 10.34 -4.36
N ASP A 88 15.73 9.52 -5.23
CA ASP A 88 14.61 9.91 -6.06
C ASP A 88 13.30 9.79 -5.26
N ILE A 89 12.71 10.96 -4.96
CA ILE A 89 11.53 11.08 -4.11
C ILE A 89 10.33 10.36 -4.73
N ASP A 90 10.15 10.47 -6.05
CA ASP A 90 9.02 9.88 -6.77
C ASP A 90 9.14 8.35 -6.75
N LEU A 91 10.34 7.82 -6.94
CA LEU A 91 10.60 6.39 -6.88
C LEU A 91 10.40 5.81 -5.47
N LEU A 92 10.93 6.46 -4.44
CA LEU A 92 10.70 6.06 -3.04
C LEU A 92 9.21 6.06 -2.70
N THR A 93 8.47 7.05 -3.22
CA THR A 93 7.02 7.15 -3.06
C THR A 93 6.29 6.02 -3.76
N LEU A 94 6.66 5.70 -5.01
CA LEU A 94 6.08 4.59 -5.78
C LEU A 94 6.25 3.25 -5.06
N ILE A 95 7.46 2.96 -4.57
CA ILE A 95 7.75 1.72 -3.81
C ILE A 95 6.90 1.68 -2.54
N GLY A 96 6.85 2.79 -1.79
CA GLY A 96 6.02 2.90 -0.60
C GLY A 96 4.54 2.63 -0.88
N GLN A 97 4.01 3.21 -1.96
CA GLN A 97 2.64 2.98 -2.42
C GLN A 97 2.42 1.52 -2.85
N ASN A 98 3.39 0.88 -3.52
CA ASN A 98 3.32 -0.53 -3.91
C ASN A 98 3.06 -1.42 -2.68
N TRP A 99 3.86 -1.21 -1.63
CA TRP A 99 3.69 -1.91 -0.35
C TRP A 99 2.36 -1.59 0.32
N LEU A 100 1.93 -0.32 0.34
CA LEU A 100 0.60 0.03 0.85
C LEU A 100 -0.51 -0.70 0.11
N HIS A 101 -0.46 -0.76 -1.23
CA HIS A 101 -1.47 -1.44 -2.03
C HIS A 101 -1.53 -2.95 -1.73
N ARG A 102 -0.37 -3.59 -1.56
CA ARG A 102 -0.29 -5.02 -1.17
C ARG A 102 -0.96 -5.29 0.17
N ALA A 103 -0.90 -4.35 1.11
CA ALA A 103 -1.52 -4.51 2.43
C ALA A 103 -3.05 -4.44 2.39
N GLN A 104 -3.65 -3.82 1.35
CA GLN A 104 -5.09 -3.53 1.35
C GLN A 104 -5.96 -4.79 1.44
N LYS A 105 -5.58 -5.89 0.79
CA LYS A 105 -6.32 -7.16 0.89
C LYS A 105 -6.43 -7.66 2.34
N SER A 106 -5.31 -7.68 3.06
CA SER A 106 -5.29 -8.14 4.46
C SER A 106 -6.04 -7.17 5.36
N LEU A 107 -5.92 -5.85 5.13
CA LEU A 107 -6.71 -4.83 5.82
C LEU A 107 -8.22 -4.99 5.57
N ALA A 108 -8.64 -5.26 4.33
CA ALA A 108 -10.04 -5.47 3.98
C ALA A 108 -10.65 -6.69 4.71
N LYS A 109 -9.88 -7.79 4.81
CA LYS A 109 -10.29 -8.97 5.60
C LYS A 109 -10.42 -8.65 7.09
N ILE A 110 -9.46 -7.91 7.65
CA ILE A 110 -9.50 -7.48 9.05
C ILE A 110 -10.78 -6.68 9.30
N HIS A 111 -11.05 -5.66 8.48
CA HIS A 111 -12.27 -4.86 8.58
C HIS A 111 -13.57 -5.69 8.48
N LEU A 112 -13.60 -6.69 7.59
CA LEU A 112 -14.75 -7.59 7.46
C LEU A 112 -14.94 -8.46 8.72
N SER A 113 -13.85 -8.97 9.29
CA SER A 113 -13.88 -9.78 10.51
C SER A 113 -14.34 -8.95 11.72
N GLU A 114 -13.83 -7.73 11.90
CA GLU A 114 -14.20 -6.81 12.98
C GLU A 114 -15.68 -6.41 12.90
N ARG A 115 -16.17 -6.14 11.69
CA ARG A 115 -17.59 -5.83 11.47
C ARG A 115 -18.50 -7.00 11.83
N SER A 116 -18.06 -8.23 11.55
CA SER A 116 -18.83 -9.44 11.86
C SER A 116 -18.87 -9.72 13.36
N SER A 117 -17.79 -9.44 14.09
CA SER A 117 -17.70 -9.59 15.55
C SER A 117 -18.53 -8.58 16.35
N THR A 118 -18.90 -7.44 15.75
CA THR A 118 -19.67 -6.38 16.44
C THR A 118 -21.18 -6.65 16.48
N SER A 119 -21.69 -7.63 15.72
CA SER A 119 -23.14 -7.88 15.57
C SER A 119 -23.80 -8.69 16.70
N SER A 120 -23.06 -9.15 17.71
CA SER A 120 -23.61 -10.00 18.79
C SER A 120 -23.92 -9.24 20.10
N GLY A 121 -23.68 -7.94 20.17
CA GLY A 121 -23.90 -7.09 21.34
C GLY A 121 -25.24 -6.37 21.34
N GLY A 122 -26.36 -7.10 21.41
CA GLY A 122 -27.65 -6.52 21.74
C GLY A 122 -27.57 -5.86 23.12
N SER A 123 -27.56 -4.53 23.15
CA SER A 123 -27.55 -3.68 24.34
C SER A 123 -28.67 -4.06 25.32
N GLN A 124 -28.33 -4.85 26.34
CA GLN A 124 -28.98 -4.73 27.65
C GLN A 124 -28.04 -3.89 28.51
N TYR A 125 -28.46 -2.65 28.79
CA TYR A 125 -27.86 -1.81 29.83
C TYR A 125 -28.04 -2.53 31.17
N VAL A 126 -27.03 -3.29 31.58
CA VAL A 126 -26.89 -3.80 32.94
C VAL A 126 -25.82 -2.94 33.59
N GLU A 127 -26.13 -2.26 34.69
CA GLU A 127 -25.12 -1.61 35.52
C GLU A 127 -24.14 -2.68 36.02
N LEU A 128 -22.95 -2.71 35.42
CA LEU A 128 -21.90 -3.65 35.78
C LEU A 128 -21.27 -3.20 37.09
N SER A 129 -21.06 -4.14 38.02
CA SER A 129 -20.21 -3.92 39.19
C SER A 129 -18.77 -3.63 38.73
N ALA A 130 -18.00 -2.84 39.50
CA ALA A 130 -16.58 -2.57 39.23
C ALA A 130 -15.74 -3.86 39.03
N SER A 131 -16.13 -4.97 39.66
CA SER A 131 -15.51 -6.29 39.48
C SER A 131 -15.86 -6.97 38.15
N GLU A 132 -17.02 -6.65 37.58
CA GLU A 132 -17.50 -7.17 36.30
C GLU A 132 -16.89 -6.33 35.15
N GLU A 133 -16.74 -5.02 35.37
CA GLU A 133 -16.00 -4.10 34.49
C GLU A 133 -14.53 -4.53 34.36
N ASP A 134 -13.83 -4.75 35.47
CA ASP A 134 -12.44 -5.26 35.48
C ASP A 134 -12.28 -6.61 34.74
N ARG A 135 -13.28 -7.50 34.86
CA ARG A 135 -13.29 -8.78 34.15
C ARG A 135 -13.53 -8.60 32.65
N GLN A 136 -14.39 -7.66 32.28
CA GLN A 136 -14.67 -7.33 30.90
C GLN A 136 -13.46 -6.68 30.23
N THR A 137 -12.75 -5.77 30.92
CA THR A 137 -11.51 -5.16 30.42
C THR A 137 -10.39 -6.19 30.27
N LYS A 138 -10.27 -7.15 31.20
CA LYS A 138 -9.31 -8.26 31.07
C LYS A 138 -9.64 -9.19 29.91
N ARG A 139 -10.92 -9.48 29.68
CA ARG A 139 -11.35 -10.26 28.50
C ARG A 139 -11.11 -9.50 27.20
N SER A 140 -11.43 -8.21 27.13
CA SER A 140 -11.17 -7.41 25.94
C SER A 140 -9.68 -7.30 25.64
N ASN A 141 -8.83 -7.16 26.66
CA ASN A 141 -7.38 -7.18 26.49
C ASN A 141 -6.89 -8.55 25.99
N ALA A 142 -7.36 -9.66 26.57
CA ALA A 142 -6.97 -11.00 26.12
C ALA A 142 -7.45 -11.30 24.68
N GLU A 143 -8.62 -10.80 24.30
CA GLU A 143 -9.13 -10.89 22.93
C GLU A 143 -8.33 -10.02 21.95
N ALA A 144 -7.92 -8.82 22.34
CA ALA A 144 -7.02 -7.96 21.56
C ALA A 144 -5.66 -8.64 21.37
N GLU A 145 -5.09 -9.18 22.46
CA GLU A 145 -3.84 -9.94 22.43
C GLU A 145 -3.94 -11.22 21.57
N CYS A 146 -5.12 -11.83 21.44
CA CYS A 146 -5.33 -12.96 20.54
C CYS A 146 -5.38 -12.53 19.06
N ARG A 147 -5.97 -11.35 18.78
CA ARG A 147 -6.04 -10.76 17.43
C ARG A 147 -4.65 -10.40 16.89
N LEU A 148 -3.73 -10.02 17.77
CA LEU A 148 -2.30 -9.80 17.44
C LEU A 148 -1.64 -10.96 16.70
N TYR A 149 -2.05 -12.19 17.01
CA TYR A 149 -1.49 -13.40 16.41
C TYR A 149 -2.33 -13.95 15.26
N MET A 150 -3.42 -13.27 14.89
CA MET A 150 -4.19 -13.66 13.71
C MET A 150 -3.36 -13.41 12.45
N SER A 151 -3.38 -14.41 11.55
CA SER A 151 -2.55 -14.43 10.35
C SER A 151 -2.68 -13.16 9.51
N ASP A 152 -3.89 -12.60 9.38
CA ASP A 152 -4.12 -11.40 8.56
C ASP A 152 -3.50 -10.13 9.18
N TYR A 153 -3.47 -10.00 10.52
CA TYR A 153 -2.82 -8.85 11.20
C TYR A 153 -1.31 -8.91 11.07
N VAL A 154 -0.72 -10.10 11.20
CA VAL A 154 0.72 -10.31 11.03
C VAL A 154 1.13 -10.02 9.58
N GLU A 155 0.37 -10.53 8.60
CA GLU A 155 0.58 -10.26 7.18
C GLU A 155 0.50 -8.76 6.87
N ALA A 156 -0.57 -8.09 7.32
CA ALA A 156 -0.77 -6.66 7.10
C ALA A 156 0.40 -5.82 7.67
N ARG A 157 0.86 -6.13 8.89
CA ARG A 157 2.01 -5.44 9.51
C ARG A 157 3.31 -5.69 8.76
N GLY A 158 3.57 -6.94 8.37
CA GLY A 158 4.78 -7.30 7.62
C GLY A 158 4.91 -6.56 6.30
N VAL A 159 3.78 -6.24 5.67
CA VAL A 159 3.72 -5.49 4.39
C VAL A 159 3.68 -3.98 4.61
N LEU A 160 3.05 -3.48 5.69
CA LEU A 160 2.96 -2.04 5.99
C LEU A 160 4.26 -1.44 6.53
N LEU A 161 5.08 -2.22 7.23
CA LEU A 161 6.36 -1.75 7.76
C LEU A 161 7.28 -1.20 6.64
N PRO A 162 7.61 -1.96 5.58
CA PRO A 162 8.44 -1.41 4.50
C PRO A 162 7.75 -0.23 3.80
N ALA A 163 6.41 -0.23 3.70
CA ALA A 163 5.68 0.89 3.13
C ALA A 163 5.98 2.21 3.87
N VAL A 164 5.88 2.19 5.20
CA VAL A 164 6.16 3.36 6.04
C VAL A 164 7.64 3.75 6.01
N GLU A 165 8.55 2.79 5.94
CA GLU A 165 10.00 3.05 5.85
C GLU A 165 10.37 3.79 4.55
N TYR A 166 9.92 3.31 3.39
CA TYR A 166 10.16 3.98 2.11
C TYR A 166 9.52 5.37 2.04
N LEU A 167 8.30 5.52 2.56
CA LEU A 167 7.61 6.81 2.59
C LEU A 167 8.27 7.81 3.53
N LYS A 168 8.75 7.37 4.70
CA LYS A 168 9.54 8.22 5.60
C LYS A 168 10.83 8.66 4.94
N HIS A 169 11.53 7.73 4.29
CA HIS A 169 12.75 8.06 3.55
C HIS A 169 12.46 9.11 2.46
N ALA A 170 11.38 8.95 1.70
CA ALA A 170 10.95 9.94 0.71
C ALA A 170 10.72 11.34 1.34
N VAL A 171 10.11 11.42 2.52
CA VAL A 171 9.90 12.69 3.24
C VAL A 171 11.22 13.31 3.71
N ASP A 172 12.12 12.50 4.24
CA ASP A 172 13.42 12.98 4.72
C ASP A 172 14.25 13.51 3.54
N THR A 173 14.29 12.78 2.42
CA THR A 173 14.93 13.22 1.18
C THR A 173 14.25 14.45 0.57
N ALA A 174 12.92 14.53 0.61
CA ALA A 174 12.19 15.72 0.17
C ALA A 174 12.50 16.94 1.04
N ARG A 175 12.71 16.75 2.34
CA ARG A 175 13.08 17.81 3.29
C ARG A 175 14.49 18.31 3.06
N THR A 176 15.45 17.42 2.76
CA THR A 176 16.83 17.84 2.43
C THR A 176 16.91 18.56 1.10
N GLN A 177 16.04 18.23 0.15
CA GLN A 177 15.95 18.88 -1.17
C GLN A 177 14.99 20.09 -1.24
N ASP A 178 14.32 20.43 -0.14
CA ASP A 178 13.28 21.49 -0.05
C ASP A 178 12.11 21.31 -1.05
N LYS A 179 11.76 20.04 -1.35
CA LYS A 179 10.70 19.63 -2.28
C LYS A 179 9.57 18.89 -1.57
N ILE A 180 9.09 19.42 -0.46
CA ILE A 180 8.01 18.77 0.30
C ILE A 180 6.67 19.05 -0.40
N THR A 181 6.04 17.99 -0.90
CA THR A 181 4.71 18.07 -1.52
C THR A 181 3.63 17.61 -0.54
N GLY A 182 2.47 18.27 -0.54
CA GLY A 182 1.34 17.89 0.33
C GLY A 182 0.82 16.47 0.06
N GLU A 183 0.85 16.04 -1.20
CA GLU A 183 0.47 14.68 -1.61
C GLU A 183 1.35 13.61 -0.95
N LEU A 184 2.67 13.83 -0.90
CA LEU A 184 3.61 12.94 -0.23
C LEU A 184 3.26 12.81 1.26
N LEU A 185 3.07 13.94 1.94
CA LEU A 185 2.69 13.95 3.36
C LEU A 185 1.36 13.24 3.61
N SER A 186 0.38 13.41 2.72
CA SER A 186 -0.91 12.72 2.83
C SER A 186 -0.77 11.20 2.68
N THR A 187 0.13 10.75 1.81
CA THR A 187 0.40 9.33 1.56
C THR A 187 1.11 8.71 2.76
N VAL A 188 2.11 9.40 3.30
CA VAL A 188 2.83 8.99 4.53
C VAL A 188 1.88 8.90 5.71
N SER A 189 1.04 9.93 5.90
CA SER A 189 0.05 9.96 6.97
C SER A 189 -0.91 8.78 6.87
N ARG A 190 -1.34 8.40 5.66
CA ARG A 190 -2.22 7.26 5.44
C ARG A 190 -1.56 5.95 5.87
N GLY A 191 -0.34 5.69 5.40
CA GLY A 191 0.40 4.47 5.75
C GLY A 191 0.69 4.37 7.25
N ALA A 192 1.14 5.48 7.86
CA ALA A 192 1.40 5.54 9.29
C ALA A 192 0.12 5.33 10.12
N HIS A 193 -0.99 5.93 9.70
CA HIS A 193 -2.29 5.74 10.36
C HIS A 193 -2.76 4.28 10.27
N GLN A 194 -2.66 3.65 9.09
CA GLN A 194 -3.02 2.23 8.92
C GLN A 194 -2.17 1.31 9.81
N LEU A 195 -0.86 1.53 9.90
CA LEU A 195 0.01 0.75 10.78
C LEU A 195 -0.32 0.99 12.26
N GLN A 196 -0.57 2.25 12.66
CA GLN A 196 -0.93 2.59 14.04
C GLN A 196 -2.27 1.98 14.45
N THR A 197 -3.26 1.97 13.57
CA THR A 197 -4.57 1.33 13.78
C THR A 197 -4.40 -0.17 14.03
N LEU A 198 -3.53 -0.85 13.27
CA LEU A 198 -3.22 -2.25 13.53
C LEU A 198 -2.51 -2.48 14.86
N ILE A 199 -1.72 -1.53 15.35
CA ILE A 199 -1.05 -1.61 16.66
C ILE A 199 -2.04 -1.31 17.79
N ALA A 200 -2.98 -0.39 17.59
CA ALA A 200 -3.93 0.04 18.62
C ALA A 200 -5.12 -0.92 18.81
N HIS A 201 -5.52 -1.67 17.78
CA HIS A 201 -6.57 -2.71 17.87
C HIS A 201 -6.03 -4.09 18.26
N ALA A 202 -4.80 -4.12 18.73
CA ALA A 202 -4.01 -5.27 19.11
C ALA A 202 -3.69 -5.19 20.60
#